data_AF-A0A2W4PPX5-F1
#
_entry.id   AF-A0A2W4PPX5-F1
#
_cell.length_a   1.000
_cell.length_b   1.000
_cell.length_c   1.000
_cell.angle_alpha   90.00
_cell.angle_beta   90.00
_cell.angle_gamma   90.00
#
_symmetry.space_group_name_H-M   'P 1'
#
loop_
_entity.id
_entity.type
_entity.pdbx_description
1 polymer ?
#
loop_
_entity_poly.entity_id
_entity_poly.type
_entity_poly.pdbx_seq_one_letter_code
_entity_poly.pdbx_strand_id
1 'polypeptide(L)'
;FLEQFLLQPRNQEGYVVGAVEGGEVLRSLYPRLSRRGKLVTIAYLRAEWGPEAPGWRELLQGETDPAVRQQILYEMGDFPALMAALDRDGAFPENSFWRYWDWIKEMVQQYPDSFLARGIRAYEAVRGAPYFDLDRWSGSPELWGRWEYGDRYYDPDREIPGWLEFLQSYRNHPAADDAAYRLGRSYEIRGQWAEALRWLYTAATLPDGDMAYHARGRIAWLLDARLDEPELQRLAADPPVAELKPLIEYTLAVRALRAGRYGEAVARLDEVLARYEGAAPLPVTPYTGSYLWWDGLWAGIRQQRQQAARLQELAQRDDPESRYALAAAMYHDEYLFYNYLWSYGRQEYLGYYRGHFGGHGLAALQGDMDPAYRRWVEESNNYVQAARAFARLADAPADIAARALYSRGLALTRLLHYGSDVFLWQMPDAIVREAVAAFAAVVEKFPRHELAADALLSLGYLRRDPAYFERILREYPHSDAAAAARQARLPEYPGLPNYIPVPFRYLDPAEAPAAVRDWVEAHRHAPFAGTLTLGDVTYVLVTTGTPDGWVDLTADYVWEQEDLTAPGRVEVRPELWPGRRGTGLALARLEIPAVPVTVMSLSPADLSPAE
;
A
#
# COMPACT_ATOMS: atom_id res chain seq x y z
N PHE A 1 -30.36 5.56 8.71
CA PHE A 1 -31.29 6.59 8.21
C PHE A 1 -30.88 8.00 8.62
N LEU A 2 -30.96 8.42 9.90
CA LEU A 2 -30.57 9.78 10.33
C LEU A 2 -29.07 10.10 10.14
N GLU A 3 -28.17 9.16 10.45
CA GLU A 3 -26.74 9.30 10.12
C GLU A 3 -26.51 9.36 8.59
N GLN A 4 -27.31 8.65 7.81
CA GLN A 4 -27.26 8.72 6.35
C GLN A 4 -27.80 10.05 5.79
N PHE A 5 -28.76 10.66 6.49
CA PHE A 5 -29.36 11.94 6.12
C PHE A 5 -28.38 13.11 6.36
N LEU A 6 -27.62 13.08 7.47
CA LEU A 6 -26.61 14.09 7.78
C LEU A 6 -25.33 13.97 6.94
N LEU A 7 -25.09 12.83 6.30
CA LEU A 7 -23.87 12.54 5.52
C LEU A 7 -24.00 12.77 4.00
N GLN A 8 -25.15 13.24 3.49
CA GLN A 8 -25.28 13.53 2.05
C GLN A 8 -24.65 14.90 1.69
N PRO A 9 -23.61 14.94 0.84
CA PRO A 9 -23.06 16.20 0.37
C PRO A 9 -24.03 16.79 -0.66
N ARG A 10 -24.58 17.97 -0.36
CA ARG A 10 -25.41 18.81 -1.25
C ARG A 10 -26.67 18.13 -1.79
N ASN A 11 -27.74 18.13 -1.00
CA ASN A 11 -29.06 18.36 -1.60
C ASN A 11 -29.15 19.84 -1.99
N GLN A 12 -29.26 20.11 -3.29
CA GLN A 12 -29.38 21.44 -3.91
C GLN A 12 -30.71 22.17 -3.59
N GLU A 13 -31.54 21.62 -2.70
CA GLU A 13 -32.79 22.23 -2.26
C GLU A 13 -32.80 22.36 -0.74
N GLY A 14 -32.16 23.42 -0.24
CA GLY A 14 -32.76 24.36 0.71
C GLY A 14 -33.40 23.88 2.03
N TYR A 15 -33.20 22.65 2.50
CA TYR A 15 -33.58 22.27 3.87
C TYR A 15 -32.45 22.57 4.84
N VAL A 16 -32.15 23.86 4.96
CA VAL A 16 -31.53 24.43 6.15
C VAL A 16 -32.57 24.28 7.26
N VAL A 17 -32.28 23.46 8.26
CA VAL A 17 -32.98 23.60 9.54
C VAL A 17 -32.63 25.01 10.02
N GLY A 18 -33.60 25.93 9.95
CA GLY A 18 -33.38 27.34 10.28
C GLY A 18 -32.70 27.47 11.64
N ALA A 19 -31.78 28.42 11.75
CA ALA A 19 -30.84 28.59 12.87
C ALA A 19 -31.47 28.69 14.28
N VAL A 20 -32.79 28.79 14.39
CA VAL A 20 -33.54 28.80 15.66
C VAL A 20 -34.22 27.44 15.95
N GLU A 21 -34.66 26.71 14.93
CA GLU A 21 -35.22 25.34 15.08
C GLU A 21 -34.10 24.28 15.13
N GLY A 22 -32.95 24.56 14.52
CA GLY A 22 -31.79 23.65 14.49
C GLY A 22 -31.23 23.33 15.88
N GLY A 23 -31.24 24.30 16.79
CA GLY A 23 -30.73 24.12 18.15
C GLY A 23 -31.59 23.20 19.03
N GLU A 24 -32.92 23.16 18.85
CA GLU A 24 -33.78 22.20 19.55
C GLU A 24 -33.70 20.80 18.96
N VAL A 25 -33.68 20.70 17.62
CA VAL A 25 -33.53 19.43 16.92
C VAL A 25 -32.19 18.78 17.27
N LEU A 26 -31.08 19.54 17.22
CA LEU A 26 -29.76 19.08 17.66
C LEU A 26 -29.77 18.65 19.13
N ARG A 27 -30.37 19.44 20.04
CA ARG A 27 -30.47 19.07 21.47
C ARG A 27 -31.23 17.76 21.69
N SER A 28 -32.30 17.51 20.92
CA SER A 28 -33.09 16.29 21.06
C SER A 28 -32.43 15.06 20.47
N LEU A 29 -31.65 15.23 19.39
CA LEU A 29 -31.05 14.14 18.64
C LEU A 29 -29.63 13.80 19.11
N TYR A 30 -28.83 14.81 19.46
CA TYR A 30 -27.41 14.63 19.78
C TYR A 30 -27.12 13.57 20.85
N PRO A 31 -27.86 13.51 21.99
CA PRO A 31 -27.64 12.46 22.99
C PRO A 31 -27.92 11.03 22.48
N ARG A 32 -28.68 10.91 21.38
CA ARG A 32 -29.05 9.62 20.75
C ARG A 32 -28.12 9.23 19.60
N LEU A 33 -27.22 10.13 19.18
CA LEU A 33 -26.26 9.84 18.12
C LEU A 33 -25.16 8.91 18.65
N SER A 34 -24.66 8.05 17.76
CA SER A 34 -23.42 7.32 18.02
C SER A 34 -22.24 8.30 18.18
N ARG A 35 -21.11 7.85 18.75
CA ARG A 35 -19.88 8.65 18.82
C ARG A 35 -19.53 9.27 17.45
N ARG A 36 -19.60 8.48 16.37
CA ARG A 36 -19.38 8.95 15.00
C ARG A 36 -20.40 10.00 14.58
N GLY A 37 -21.69 9.76 14.82
CA GLY A 37 -22.74 10.74 14.51
C GLY A 37 -22.52 12.07 15.24
N LYS A 38 -22.04 12.03 16.48
CA LYS A 38 -21.68 13.23 17.25
C LYS A 38 -20.48 13.95 16.64
N LEU A 39 -19.39 13.25 16.30
CA LEU A 39 -18.20 13.86 15.67
C LEU A 39 -18.50 14.50 14.31
N VAL A 40 -19.34 13.85 13.48
CA VAL A 40 -19.82 14.44 12.21
C VAL A 40 -20.62 15.72 12.46
N THR A 41 -21.47 15.70 13.49
CA THR A 41 -22.27 16.88 13.88
C THR A 41 -21.37 18.04 14.30
N ILE A 42 -20.33 17.76 15.09
CA ILE A 42 -19.32 18.73 15.50
C ILE A 42 -18.61 19.32 14.26
N ALA A 43 -18.12 18.48 13.34
CA ALA A 43 -17.44 18.94 12.13
C ALA A 43 -18.34 19.85 11.26
N TYR A 44 -19.62 19.50 11.15
CA TYR A 44 -20.63 20.35 10.49
C TYR A 44 -20.81 21.69 11.22
N LEU A 45 -20.99 21.67 12.55
CA LEU A 45 -21.14 22.90 13.34
C LEU A 45 -19.94 23.83 13.16
N ARG A 46 -18.72 23.26 13.14
CA ARG A 46 -17.49 24.00 12.88
C ARG A 46 -17.47 24.63 11.50
N ALA A 47 -17.84 23.89 10.46
CA ALA A 47 -17.83 24.38 9.08
C ALA A 47 -18.83 25.52 8.86
N GLU A 48 -20.01 25.44 9.48
CA GLU A 48 -21.08 26.43 9.29
C GLU A 48 -20.93 27.68 10.18
N TRP A 49 -20.49 27.51 11.43
CA TRP A 49 -20.55 28.59 12.44
C TRP A 49 -19.21 28.90 13.12
N GLY A 50 -18.16 28.14 12.85
CA GLY A 50 -16.83 28.40 13.42
C GLY A 50 -16.74 28.15 14.94
N PRO A 51 -15.71 28.70 15.62
CA PRO A 51 -15.49 28.49 17.06
C PRO A 51 -16.56 29.13 17.94
N GLU A 52 -17.27 30.15 17.44
CA GLU A 52 -18.30 30.87 18.19
C GLU A 52 -19.72 30.31 17.98
N ALA A 53 -19.84 29.08 17.48
CA ALA A 53 -21.15 28.49 17.20
C ALA A 53 -22.05 28.50 18.46
N PRO A 54 -23.28 29.06 18.37
CA PRO A 54 -24.24 28.95 19.45
C PRO A 54 -24.62 27.48 19.62
N GLY A 55 -24.38 26.91 20.81
CA GLY A 55 -24.67 25.50 21.09
C GLY A 55 -23.47 24.70 21.61
N TRP A 56 -22.23 25.17 21.46
CA TRP A 56 -21.06 24.41 21.93
C TRP A 56 -21.10 24.10 23.43
N ARG A 57 -21.46 25.09 24.26
CA ARG A 57 -21.54 24.92 25.72
C ARG A 57 -22.65 23.97 26.12
N GLU A 58 -23.77 24.00 25.41
CA GLU A 58 -24.92 23.14 25.63
C GLU A 58 -24.59 21.69 25.28
N LEU A 59 -23.93 21.45 24.15
CA LEU A 59 -23.42 20.13 23.78
C LEU A 59 -22.42 19.62 24.82
N LEU A 60 -21.50 20.48 25.24
CA LEU A 60 -20.47 20.15 26.24
C LEU A 60 -21.07 19.71 27.58
N GLN A 61 -22.11 20.41 28.06
CA GLN A 61 -22.77 20.10 29.34
C GLN A 61 -23.44 18.72 29.35
N GLY A 62 -23.94 18.27 28.20
CA GLY A 62 -24.60 16.97 28.05
C GLY A 62 -23.67 15.83 27.65
N GLU A 63 -22.43 16.13 27.25
CA GLU A 63 -21.53 15.11 26.72
C GLU A 63 -20.83 14.35 27.84
N THR A 64 -20.86 13.02 27.74
CA THR A 64 -20.25 12.08 28.69
C THR A 64 -19.08 11.30 28.09
N ASP A 65 -19.02 11.19 26.76
CA ASP A 65 -17.90 10.61 26.03
C ASP A 65 -16.70 11.58 26.07
N PRO A 66 -15.57 11.18 26.68
CA PRO A 66 -14.42 12.05 26.81
C PRO A 66 -13.87 12.57 25.47
N ALA A 67 -13.81 11.72 24.45
CA ALA A 67 -13.25 12.10 23.16
C ALA A 67 -14.15 13.12 22.44
N VAL A 68 -15.47 12.93 22.52
CA VAL A 68 -16.42 13.90 21.98
C VAL A 68 -16.37 15.22 22.74
N ARG A 69 -16.27 15.18 24.08
CA ARG A 69 -16.11 16.37 24.92
C ARG A 69 -14.84 17.14 24.57
N GLN A 70 -13.72 16.44 24.42
CA GLN A 70 -12.44 17.04 24.04
C GLN A 70 -12.51 17.64 22.64
N GLN A 71 -13.16 17.00 21.67
CA GLN A 71 -13.40 17.60 20.35
C GLN A 71 -14.21 18.89 20.46
N ILE A 72 -15.27 18.93 21.29
CA ILE A 72 -16.05 20.17 21.49
C ILE A 72 -15.15 21.29 22.05
N LEU A 73 -14.40 21.01 23.12
CA LEU A 73 -13.49 21.98 23.75
C LEU A 73 -12.42 22.46 22.77
N TYR A 74 -11.93 21.55 21.94
CA TYR A 74 -11.00 21.84 20.86
C TYR A 74 -11.60 22.80 19.83
N GLU A 75 -12.79 22.51 19.30
CA GLU A 75 -13.45 23.36 18.30
C GLU A 75 -13.81 24.75 18.84
N MET A 76 -14.06 24.84 20.15
CA MET A 76 -14.27 26.09 20.87
C MET A 76 -12.98 26.90 21.08
N GLY A 77 -11.80 26.29 20.95
CA GLY A 77 -10.51 26.89 21.32
C GLY A 77 -10.30 27.08 22.83
N ASP A 78 -11.03 26.34 23.68
CA ASP A 78 -10.90 26.44 25.15
C ASP A 78 -9.78 25.52 25.67
N PHE A 79 -8.53 25.94 25.45
CA PHE A 79 -7.35 25.14 25.77
C PHE A 79 -7.19 24.80 27.25
N PRO A 80 -7.42 25.71 28.21
CA PRO A 80 -7.36 25.35 29.63
C PRO A 80 -8.35 24.24 30.00
N ALA A 81 -9.59 24.33 29.51
CA ALA A 81 -10.59 23.29 29.77
C ALA A 81 -10.26 21.98 29.05
N LEU A 82 -9.72 22.04 27.84
CA LEU A 82 -9.26 20.87 27.10
C LEU A 82 -8.11 20.16 27.83
N MET A 83 -7.12 20.90 28.34
CA MET A 83 -6.03 20.33 29.12
C MET A 83 -6.52 19.68 30.41
N ALA A 84 -7.46 20.32 31.12
CA ALA A 84 -8.07 19.71 32.29
C ALA A 84 -8.86 18.43 31.95
N ALA A 85 -9.52 18.39 30.79
CA ALA A 85 -10.21 17.20 30.30
C ALA A 85 -9.21 16.08 29.90
N LEU A 86 -8.09 16.43 29.27
CA LEU A 86 -7.01 15.51 28.93
C LEU A 86 -6.37 14.90 30.18
N ASP A 87 -6.09 15.71 31.20
CA ASP A 87 -5.53 15.26 32.47
C ASP A 87 -6.46 14.30 33.23
N ARG A 88 -7.77 14.53 33.14
CA ARG A 88 -8.77 13.70 33.82
C ARG A 88 -9.04 12.39 33.09
N ASP A 89 -9.32 12.49 31.80
CA ASP A 89 -9.93 11.38 31.07
C ASP A 89 -8.91 10.61 30.23
N GLY A 90 -7.92 11.31 29.68
CA GLY A 90 -7.05 10.80 28.62
C GLY A 90 -7.85 10.43 27.37
N ALA A 91 -7.61 11.16 26.28
CA ALA A 91 -7.91 10.82 24.89
C ALA A 91 -7.75 12.11 24.10
N PHE A 92 -7.44 12.05 22.82
CA PHE A 92 -7.63 13.17 21.92
C PHE A 92 -8.46 12.65 20.73
N PRO A 93 -9.31 13.47 20.12
CA PRO A 93 -10.19 12.98 19.08
C PRO A 93 -9.48 12.64 17.75
N GLU A 94 -10.05 11.61 17.11
CA GLU A 94 -9.66 10.96 15.85
C GLU A 94 -9.60 11.91 14.64
N ASN A 95 -8.66 11.64 13.71
CA ASN A 95 -8.53 12.22 12.36
C ASN A 95 -8.11 13.69 12.19
N SER A 96 -7.60 14.32 13.25
CA SER A 96 -7.28 15.75 13.25
C SER A 96 -5.76 16.03 13.15
N PHE A 97 -4.91 15.09 13.56
CA PHE A 97 -3.50 15.35 13.93
C PHE A 97 -2.64 16.10 12.92
N TRP A 98 -2.73 15.78 11.62
CA TRP A 98 -1.86 16.38 10.61
C TRP A 98 -1.99 17.91 10.54
N ARG A 99 -3.15 18.47 10.91
CA ARG A 99 -3.37 19.93 10.89
C ARG A 99 -2.99 20.64 12.19
N TYR A 100 -2.61 19.90 13.24
CA TYR A 100 -2.55 20.44 14.60
C TYR A 100 -1.26 20.11 15.37
N TRP A 101 -0.25 19.56 14.70
CA TRP A 101 1.06 19.29 15.30
C TRP A 101 1.66 20.52 15.99
N ASP A 102 1.65 21.69 15.33
CA ASP A 102 2.13 22.95 15.91
C ASP A 102 1.39 23.32 17.19
N TRP A 103 0.09 23.05 17.21
CA TRP A 103 -0.78 23.43 18.32
C TRP A 103 -0.65 22.48 19.51
N ILE A 104 -0.60 21.16 19.29
CA ILE A 104 -0.29 20.19 20.35
C ILE A 104 1.08 20.52 20.96
N LYS A 105 2.05 20.90 20.13
CA LYS A 105 3.37 21.33 20.59
C LYS A 105 3.30 22.59 21.44
N GLU A 106 2.52 23.59 21.04
CA GLU A 106 2.27 24.79 21.84
C GLU A 106 1.63 24.44 23.20
N MET A 107 0.63 23.53 23.23
CA MET A 107 0.03 23.06 24.48
C MET A 107 1.05 22.40 25.40
N VAL A 108 1.94 21.55 24.86
CA VAL A 108 3.01 20.91 25.65
C VAL A 108 3.96 21.95 26.24
N GLN A 109 4.26 23.02 25.52
CA GLN A 109 5.11 24.12 26.00
C GLN A 109 4.42 24.96 27.07
N GLN A 110 3.13 25.26 26.90
CA GLN A 110 2.35 26.05 27.86
C GLN A 110 2.01 25.27 29.14
N TYR A 111 1.82 23.96 29.02
CA TYR A 111 1.42 23.06 30.12
C TYR A 111 2.42 21.90 30.28
N PRO A 112 3.68 22.17 30.65
CA PRO A 112 4.75 21.17 30.67
C PRO A 112 4.52 20.04 31.68
N ASP A 113 3.72 20.30 32.71
CA ASP A 113 3.38 19.33 33.75
C ASP A 113 2.08 18.58 33.46
N SER A 114 1.41 18.80 32.33
CA SER A 114 0.18 18.08 31.97
C SER A 114 0.41 16.59 31.67
N PHE A 115 -0.66 15.80 31.70
CA PHE A 115 -0.67 14.39 31.29
C PHE A 115 -0.17 14.23 29.85
N LEU A 116 -0.58 15.11 28.94
CA LEU A 116 -0.12 15.16 27.55
C LEU A 116 1.40 15.37 27.47
N ALA A 117 1.92 16.41 28.14
CA ALA A 117 3.35 16.73 28.09
C ALA A 117 4.22 15.64 28.74
N ARG A 118 3.78 15.05 29.85
CA ARG A 118 4.49 13.93 30.50
C ARG A 118 4.47 12.68 29.61
N GLY A 119 3.34 12.39 28.96
CA GLY A 119 3.22 11.25 28.05
C GLY A 119 4.12 11.41 26.83
N ILE A 120 4.13 12.58 26.18
CA ILE A 120 5.03 12.84 25.05
C ILE A 120 6.50 12.63 25.45
N ARG A 121 6.95 13.16 26.59
CA ARG A 121 8.32 12.92 27.07
C ARG A 121 8.62 11.44 27.33
N ALA A 122 7.68 10.71 27.92
CA ALA A 122 7.84 9.28 28.15
C ALA A 122 7.90 8.50 26.83
N TYR A 123 7.07 8.87 25.85
CA TYR A 123 7.08 8.28 24.52
C TYR A 123 8.42 8.51 23.81
N GLU A 124 8.91 9.75 23.81
CA GLU A 124 10.20 10.13 23.20
C GLU A 124 11.37 9.40 23.85
N ALA A 125 11.33 9.19 25.17
CA ALA A 125 12.35 8.43 25.89
C ALA A 125 12.44 6.97 25.42
N VAL A 126 11.30 6.33 25.13
CA VAL A 126 11.28 4.96 24.60
C VAL A 126 11.67 4.92 23.12
N ARG A 127 11.15 5.86 22.31
CA ARG A 127 11.44 5.92 20.87
C ARG A 127 12.88 6.32 20.57
N GLY A 128 13.50 7.14 21.42
CA GLY A 128 14.80 7.76 21.15
C GLY A 128 14.75 8.82 20.04
N ALA A 129 13.56 9.31 19.70
CA ALA A 129 13.34 10.34 18.68
C ALA A 129 12.15 11.24 19.07
N PRO A 130 12.10 12.49 18.58
CA PRO A 130 10.97 13.39 18.84
C PRO A 130 9.62 12.80 18.44
N TYR A 131 8.58 13.10 19.21
CA TYR A 131 7.21 12.68 18.94
C TYR A 131 6.67 13.36 17.69
N PHE A 132 6.88 14.69 17.60
CA PHE A 132 6.41 15.52 16.51
C PHE A 132 7.22 15.31 15.23
N ASP A 133 6.54 14.93 14.16
CA ASP A 133 7.16 14.77 12.82
C ASP A 133 7.82 16.08 12.36
N LEU A 134 7.23 17.23 12.69
CA LEU A 134 7.80 18.55 12.41
C LEU A 134 9.20 18.74 13.03
N ASP A 135 9.45 18.18 14.21
CA ASP A 135 10.74 18.26 14.88
C ASP A 135 11.75 17.27 14.32
N ARG A 136 11.28 16.09 13.90
CA ARG A 136 12.12 15.13 13.18
C ARG A 136 12.55 15.67 11.82
N TRP A 137 11.63 16.31 11.11
CA TRP A 137 11.86 16.83 9.76
C TRP A 137 12.64 18.14 9.73
N SER A 138 12.46 19.02 10.71
CA SER A 138 13.26 20.26 10.80
C SER A 138 14.74 19.99 11.09
N GLY A 139 15.05 18.87 11.75
CA GLY A 139 16.43 18.41 11.98
C GLY A 139 17.02 17.54 10.86
N SER A 140 16.22 17.03 9.93
CA SER A 140 16.67 16.18 8.82
C SER A 140 15.69 16.24 7.63
N PRO A 141 15.82 17.25 6.76
CA PRO A 141 14.94 17.44 5.60
C PRO A 141 14.88 16.23 4.66
N GLU A 142 15.92 15.37 4.66
CA GLU A 142 16.01 14.10 3.95
C GLU A 142 14.90 13.09 4.31
N LEU A 143 14.19 13.31 5.42
CA LEU A 143 13.11 12.44 5.90
C LEU A 143 11.71 12.88 5.46
N TRP A 144 11.57 14.00 4.73
CA TRP A 144 10.27 14.37 4.15
C TRP A 144 9.79 13.27 3.19
N GLY A 145 8.61 12.71 3.45
CA GLY A 145 8.08 11.56 2.68
C GLY A 145 8.70 10.20 3.04
N ARG A 146 9.72 10.12 3.91
CA ARG A 146 10.26 8.86 4.41
C ARG A 146 9.47 8.38 5.62
N TRP A 147 8.46 7.59 5.33
CA TRP A 147 7.69 6.88 6.33
C TRP A 147 8.57 5.85 7.10
N GLU A 148 8.85 6.11 8.38
CA GLU A 148 9.71 5.31 9.28
C GLU A 148 9.06 3.99 9.77
N TYR A 149 8.58 3.15 8.86
CA TYR A 149 7.88 1.91 9.25
C TYR A 149 8.66 0.62 8.93
N GLY A 150 9.91 0.76 8.45
CA GLY A 150 10.82 -0.36 8.27
C GLY A 150 11.43 -0.92 9.55
N ASP A 151 11.80 -2.20 9.54
CA ASP A 151 12.28 -2.91 10.72
C ASP A 151 13.50 -2.21 11.37
N ARG A 152 14.32 -1.51 10.58
CA ARG A 152 15.47 -0.69 11.04
C ARG A 152 15.11 0.50 11.94
N TYR A 153 13.85 0.93 11.94
CA TYR A 153 13.37 2.05 12.75
C TYR A 153 12.86 1.61 14.12
N TYR A 154 13.00 0.33 14.44
CA TYR A 154 12.61 -0.27 15.70
C TYR A 154 13.83 -0.84 16.41
N ASP A 155 13.83 -0.70 17.73
CA ASP A 155 14.80 -1.36 18.62
C ASP A 155 14.01 -2.24 19.60
N PRO A 156 13.69 -3.50 19.26
CA PRO A 156 12.82 -4.31 20.11
C PRO A 156 13.33 -4.55 21.54
N ASP A 157 14.66 -4.53 21.78
CA ASP A 157 15.22 -4.70 23.13
C ASP A 157 14.88 -3.50 24.03
N ARG A 158 14.94 -2.28 23.47
CA ARG A 158 14.55 -1.05 24.17
C ARG A 158 13.03 -0.85 24.18
N GLU A 159 12.40 -1.05 23.04
CA GLU A 159 11.02 -0.68 22.78
C GLU A 159 10.01 -1.58 23.48
N ILE A 160 10.23 -2.90 23.54
CA ILE A 160 9.26 -3.81 24.20
C ILE A 160 9.03 -3.45 25.68
N PRO A 161 10.07 -3.40 26.55
CA PRO A 161 9.86 -3.03 27.95
C PRO A 161 9.37 -1.58 28.10
N GLY A 162 9.90 -0.64 27.31
CA GLY A 162 9.52 0.77 27.39
C GLY A 162 8.07 1.02 26.99
N TRP A 163 7.58 0.39 25.92
CA TRP A 163 6.19 0.55 25.49
C TRP A 163 5.21 -0.13 26.43
N LEU A 164 5.57 -1.26 27.04
CA LEU A 164 4.74 -1.87 28.09
C LEU A 164 4.57 -0.94 29.29
N GLU A 165 5.66 -0.30 29.77
CA GLU A 165 5.60 0.68 30.85
C GLU A 165 4.81 1.93 30.44
N PHE A 166 5.03 2.42 29.23
CA PHE A 166 4.29 3.56 28.68
C PHE A 166 2.78 3.26 28.66
N LEU A 167 2.36 2.14 28.08
CA LEU A 167 0.96 1.77 27.96
C LEU A 167 0.32 1.48 29.33
N GLN A 168 1.09 1.07 30.33
CA GLN A 168 0.59 0.95 31.69
C GLN A 168 0.31 2.32 32.33
N SER A 169 1.20 3.28 32.13
CA SER A 169 1.14 4.63 32.73
C SER A 169 0.27 5.62 31.95
N TYR A 170 0.13 5.40 30.64
CA TYR A 170 -0.43 6.33 29.66
C TYR A 170 -1.43 5.66 28.72
N ARG A 171 -2.17 4.63 29.17
CA ARG A 171 -3.14 3.87 28.34
C ARG A 171 -4.18 4.69 27.57
N ASN A 172 -4.51 5.88 28.07
CA ASN A 172 -5.49 6.79 27.49
C ASN A 172 -4.84 8.02 26.83
N HIS A 173 -3.51 8.03 26.73
CA HIS A 173 -2.79 9.12 26.08
C HIS A 173 -3.02 9.08 24.56
N PRO A 174 -2.99 10.23 23.86
CA PRO A 174 -3.14 10.26 22.40
C PRO A 174 -2.16 9.32 21.69
N ALA A 175 -0.89 9.35 22.06
CA ALA A 175 0.15 8.43 21.57
C ALA A 175 0.02 6.95 22.00
N ALA A 176 -1.10 6.51 22.59
CA ALA A 176 -1.23 5.14 23.10
C ALA A 176 -1.36 4.12 21.95
N ASP A 177 -2.05 4.46 20.88
CA ASP A 177 -2.16 3.58 19.71
C ASP A 177 -0.88 3.58 18.86
N ASP A 178 -0.16 4.69 18.76
CA ASP A 178 1.24 4.71 18.29
C ASP A 178 2.11 3.73 19.08
N ALA A 179 2.11 3.83 20.41
CA ALA A 179 2.92 2.97 21.28
C ALA A 179 2.50 1.51 21.15
N ALA A 180 1.19 1.21 21.11
CA ALA A 180 0.68 -0.14 20.89
C ALA A 180 1.07 -0.68 19.50
N TYR A 181 1.03 0.15 18.45
CA TYR A 181 1.47 -0.23 17.12
C TYR A 181 2.97 -0.54 17.09
N ARG A 182 3.81 0.33 17.67
CA ARG A 182 5.25 0.11 17.75
C ARG A 182 5.62 -1.11 18.59
N LEU A 183 4.89 -1.36 19.67
CA LEU A 183 5.03 -2.58 20.47
C LEU A 183 4.67 -3.82 19.66
N GLY A 184 3.55 -3.79 18.93
CA GLY A 184 3.15 -4.86 18.01
C GLY A 184 4.21 -5.15 16.95
N ARG A 185 4.79 -4.10 16.33
CA ARG A 185 5.88 -4.23 15.36
C ARG A 185 7.16 -4.77 16.00
N SER A 186 7.49 -4.39 17.23
CA SER A 186 8.66 -4.91 17.94
C SER A 186 8.56 -6.41 18.24
N TYR A 187 7.39 -6.87 18.69
CA TYR A 187 7.09 -8.31 18.84
C TYR A 187 7.15 -9.05 17.51
N GLU A 188 6.66 -8.41 16.44
CA GLU A 188 6.70 -8.96 15.10
C GLU A 188 8.13 -9.19 14.61
N ILE A 189 9.04 -8.24 14.83
CA ILE A 189 10.47 -8.36 14.49
C ILE A 189 11.14 -9.49 15.28
N ARG A 190 10.66 -9.77 16.50
CA ARG A 190 11.10 -10.91 17.33
C ARG A 190 10.48 -12.26 16.93
N GLY A 191 9.57 -12.29 15.97
CA GLY A 191 8.82 -13.50 15.60
C GLY A 191 7.79 -13.94 16.65
N GLN A 192 7.42 -13.04 17.57
CA GLN A 192 6.42 -13.30 18.63
C GLN A 192 5.02 -12.93 18.12
N TRP A 193 4.51 -13.78 17.22
CA TRP A 193 3.34 -13.46 16.39
C TRP A 193 2.03 -13.24 17.15
N ALA A 194 1.82 -13.98 18.25
CA ALA A 194 0.59 -13.86 19.03
C ALA A 194 0.52 -12.51 19.74
N GLU A 195 1.63 -12.09 20.35
CA GLU A 195 1.81 -10.79 20.99
C GLU A 195 1.76 -9.65 19.97
N ALA A 196 2.40 -9.82 18.81
CA ALA A 196 2.34 -8.85 17.71
C ALA A 196 0.89 -8.58 17.28
N LEU A 197 0.12 -9.64 16.99
CA LEU A 197 -1.28 -9.51 16.59
C LEU A 197 -2.16 -8.91 17.70
N ARG A 198 -1.91 -9.27 18.98
CA ARG A 198 -2.62 -8.68 20.12
C ARG A 198 -2.44 -7.17 20.15
N TRP A 199 -1.20 -6.70 20.10
CA TRP A 199 -0.90 -5.27 20.24
C TRP A 199 -1.27 -4.46 19.00
N LEU A 200 -1.15 -5.04 17.80
CA LEU A 200 -1.71 -4.42 16.59
C LEU A 200 -3.23 -4.32 16.67
N TYR A 201 -3.93 -5.34 17.19
CA TYR A 201 -5.38 -5.24 17.40
C TYR A 201 -5.72 -4.16 18.44
N THR A 202 -4.96 -4.06 19.52
CA THR A 202 -5.10 -2.97 20.50
C THR A 202 -4.93 -1.61 19.84
N ALA A 203 -3.87 -1.40 19.06
CA ALA A 203 -3.68 -0.16 18.29
C ALA A 203 -4.86 0.14 17.36
N ALA A 204 -5.44 -0.88 16.73
CA ALA A 204 -6.60 -0.74 15.83
C ALA A 204 -7.93 -0.37 16.52
N THR A 205 -7.98 -0.45 17.85
CA THR A 205 -9.20 -0.31 18.66
C THR A 205 -9.10 0.75 19.75
N LEU A 206 -7.93 1.34 19.94
CA LEU A 206 -7.74 2.43 20.89
C LEU A 206 -8.46 3.71 20.42
N PRO A 207 -8.85 4.61 21.34
CA PRO A 207 -9.80 5.69 21.02
C PRO A 207 -9.29 6.83 20.14
N ASP A 208 -7.97 7.02 20.04
CA ASP A 208 -7.35 8.08 19.21
C ASP A 208 -7.50 7.73 17.73
N GLY A 209 -7.08 6.52 17.34
CA GLY A 209 -7.51 5.84 16.14
C GLY A 209 -6.76 6.25 14.87
N ASP A 210 -5.81 7.17 14.95
CA ASP A 210 -4.97 7.56 13.81
C ASP A 210 -4.10 6.39 13.31
N MET A 211 -3.73 5.49 14.22
CA MET A 211 -3.01 4.25 13.91
C MET A 211 -3.92 3.10 13.50
N ALA A 212 -5.25 3.28 13.51
CA ALA A 212 -6.17 2.19 13.20
C ALA A 212 -5.99 1.67 11.78
N TYR A 213 -5.91 2.56 10.79
CA TYR A 213 -5.65 2.18 9.39
C TYR A 213 -4.36 1.35 9.27
N HIS A 214 -3.29 1.82 9.89
CA HIS A 214 -1.95 1.23 9.82
C HIS A 214 -1.89 -0.13 10.49
N ALA A 215 -2.48 -0.26 11.67
CA ALA A 215 -2.55 -1.48 12.44
C ALA A 215 -3.37 -2.56 11.73
N ARG A 216 -4.53 -2.18 11.18
CA ARG A 216 -5.42 -3.08 10.43
C ARG A 216 -4.76 -3.64 9.17
N GLY A 217 -4.14 -2.78 8.37
CA GLY A 217 -3.40 -3.25 7.21
C GLY A 217 -2.18 -4.11 7.58
N ARG A 218 -1.53 -3.86 8.73
CA ARG A 218 -0.43 -4.72 9.20
C ARG A 218 -0.94 -6.08 9.65
N ILE A 219 -2.08 -6.15 10.34
CA ILE A 219 -2.73 -7.43 10.66
C ILE A 219 -3.03 -8.21 9.37
N ALA A 220 -3.64 -7.57 8.37
CA ALA A 220 -3.91 -8.21 7.08
C ALA A 220 -2.63 -8.73 6.41
N TRP A 221 -1.54 -7.95 6.43
CA TRP A 221 -0.23 -8.39 5.94
C TRP A 221 0.32 -9.61 6.66
N LEU A 222 0.29 -9.61 7.99
CA LEU A 222 0.81 -10.73 8.77
C LEU A 222 0.07 -12.01 8.47
N LEU A 223 -1.26 -11.95 8.51
CA LEU A 223 -2.09 -13.11 8.22
C LEU A 223 -1.89 -13.60 6.78
N ASP A 224 -1.96 -12.69 5.80
CA ASP A 224 -2.06 -13.07 4.38
C ASP A 224 -0.71 -13.37 3.72
N ALA A 225 0.39 -12.82 4.22
CA ALA A 225 1.69 -12.90 3.56
C ALA A 225 2.81 -13.44 4.47
N ARG A 226 2.99 -12.86 5.66
CA ARG A 226 4.17 -13.12 6.50
C ARG A 226 4.11 -14.47 7.21
N LEU A 227 3.02 -14.73 7.90
CA LEU A 227 2.82 -15.97 8.65
C LEU A 227 2.67 -17.16 7.72
N ASP A 228 3.32 -18.26 8.09
CA ASP A 228 3.17 -19.53 7.40
C ASP A 228 1.93 -20.29 7.87
N GLU A 229 1.61 -21.39 7.17
CA GLU A 229 0.43 -22.18 7.48
C GLU A 229 0.45 -22.83 8.88
N PRO A 230 1.56 -23.46 9.34
CA PRO A 230 1.68 -23.94 10.72
C PRO A 230 1.41 -22.86 11.78
N GLU A 231 1.94 -21.65 11.58
CA GLU A 231 1.72 -20.52 12.49
C GLU A 231 0.25 -20.08 12.51
N LEU A 232 -0.39 -19.98 11.34
CA LEU A 232 -1.81 -19.68 11.23
C LEU A 232 -2.68 -20.75 11.90
N GLN A 233 -2.35 -22.02 11.74
CA GLN A 233 -3.08 -23.13 12.39
C GLN A 233 -2.96 -23.04 13.92
N ARG A 234 -1.77 -22.75 14.45
CA ARG A 234 -1.55 -22.54 15.89
C ARG A 234 -2.38 -21.37 16.41
N LEU A 235 -2.38 -20.24 15.70
CA LEU A 235 -3.15 -19.05 16.07
C LEU A 235 -4.67 -19.25 15.91
N ALA A 236 -5.13 -20.10 15.01
CA ALA A 236 -6.56 -20.44 14.92
C ALA A 236 -7.04 -21.28 16.11
N ALA A 237 -6.17 -22.16 16.63
CA ALA A 237 -6.45 -23.00 17.79
C ALA A 237 -6.50 -22.17 19.08
N ASP A 238 -5.54 -21.26 19.26
CA ASP A 238 -5.44 -20.36 20.42
C ASP A 238 -5.24 -18.90 19.95
N PRO A 239 -6.32 -18.19 19.58
CA PRO A 239 -6.22 -16.86 19.04
C PRO A 239 -5.81 -15.86 20.14
N PRO A 240 -4.83 -14.97 19.90
CA PRO A 240 -4.40 -13.99 20.90
C PRO A 240 -5.54 -13.02 21.27
N VAL A 241 -6.46 -12.81 20.33
CA VAL A 241 -7.67 -11.99 20.46
C VAL A 241 -8.80 -12.75 19.76
N ALA A 242 -9.94 -12.95 20.44
CA ALA A 242 -11.02 -13.79 19.93
C ALA A 242 -11.57 -13.30 18.58
N GLU A 243 -11.61 -11.99 18.40
CA GLU A 243 -12.07 -11.28 17.21
C GLU A 243 -11.17 -11.52 15.98
N LEU A 244 -9.94 -11.99 16.18
CA LEU A 244 -9.04 -12.33 15.06
C LEU A 244 -9.31 -13.74 14.52
N LYS A 245 -9.98 -14.61 15.27
CA LYS A 245 -10.19 -16.01 14.88
C LYS A 245 -10.85 -16.18 13.50
N PRO A 246 -11.94 -15.47 13.17
CA PRO A 246 -12.58 -15.59 11.85
C PRO A 246 -11.64 -15.21 10.70
N LEU A 247 -10.77 -14.22 10.91
CA LEU A 247 -9.78 -13.77 9.92
C LEU A 247 -8.72 -14.81 9.65
N ILE A 248 -8.24 -15.47 10.71
CA ILE A 248 -7.21 -16.50 10.63
C ILE A 248 -7.79 -17.74 9.93
N GLU A 249 -8.99 -18.17 10.31
CA GLU A 249 -9.68 -19.31 9.69
C GLU A 249 -9.98 -19.06 8.20
N TYR A 250 -10.46 -17.87 7.84
CA TYR A 250 -10.65 -17.48 6.45
C TYR A 250 -9.32 -17.45 5.67
N THR A 251 -8.26 -16.89 6.25
CA THR A 251 -6.95 -16.82 5.62
C THR A 251 -6.38 -18.22 5.36
N LEU A 252 -6.56 -19.18 6.28
CA LEU A 252 -6.20 -20.58 6.06
C LEU A 252 -6.95 -21.19 4.86
N ALA A 253 -8.23 -20.85 4.67
CA ALA A 253 -8.99 -21.29 3.52
C ALA A 253 -8.42 -20.74 2.19
N VAL A 254 -8.06 -19.46 2.18
CA VAL A 254 -7.40 -18.81 1.04
C VAL A 254 -6.02 -19.43 0.77
N ARG A 255 -5.23 -19.74 1.81
CA ARG A 255 -3.93 -20.43 1.67
C ARG A 255 -4.08 -21.81 1.04
N ALA A 256 -5.07 -22.60 1.46
CA ALA A 256 -5.37 -23.89 0.84
C ALA A 256 -5.74 -23.73 -0.65
N LEU A 257 -6.52 -22.69 -0.99
CA LEU A 257 -6.89 -22.38 -2.37
C LEU A 257 -5.65 -22.03 -3.23
N ARG A 258 -4.76 -21.16 -2.73
CA ARG A 258 -3.52 -20.75 -3.41
C ARG A 258 -2.53 -21.90 -3.58
N ALA A 259 -2.52 -22.85 -2.65
CA ALA A 259 -1.69 -24.05 -2.70
C ALA A 259 -2.26 -25.17 -3.58
N GLY A 260 -3.40 -24.94 -4.26
CA GLY A 260 -4.04 -25.93 -5.12
C GLY A 260 -4.81 -27.02 -4.36
N ARG A 261 -4.97 -26.89 -3.05
CA ARG A 261 -5.74 -27.82 -2.20
C ARG A 261 -7.23 -27.45 -2.21
N TYR A 262 -7.83 -27.48 -3.41
CA TYR A 262 -9.17 -26.93 -3.64
C TYR A 262 -10.27 -27.55 -2.78
N GLY A 263 -10.24 -28.86 -2.56
CA GLY A 263 -11.23 -29.53 -1.70
C GLY A 263 -11.12 -29.11 -0.22
N GLU A 264 -9.90 -28.91 0.28
CA GLU A 264 -9.68 -28.37 1.62
C GLU A 264 -10.17 -26.92 1.71
N ALA A 265 -9.89 -26.11 0.69
CA ALA A 265 -10.37 -24.73 0.62
C ALA A 265 -11.90 -24.65 0.66
N VAL A 266 -12.60 -25.48 -0.10
CA VAL A 266 -14.07 -25.55 -0.08
C VAL A 266 -14.58 -25.87 1.33
N ALA A 267 -14.04 -26.91 1.97
CA ALA A 267 -14.45 -27.31 3.31
C ALA A 267 -14.25 -26.18 4.35
N ARG A 268 -13.08 -25.52 4.31
CA ARG A 268 -12.78 -24.40 5.22
C ARG A 268 -13.66 -23.18 4.95
N LEU A 269 -13.94 -22.86 3.68
CA LEU A 269 -14.84 -21.76 3.33
C LEU A 269 -16.28 -22.03 3.78
N ASP A 270 -16.76 -23.28 3.65
CA ASP A 270 -18.07 -23.69 4.17
C ASP A 270 -18.15 -23.53 5.69
N GLU A 271 -17.10 -23.91 6.43
CA GLU A 271 -17.03 -23.69 7.89
C GLU A 271 -17.06 -22.21 8.27
N VAL A 272 -16.28 -21.37 7.56
CA VAL A 272 -16.22 -19.93 7.79
C VAL A 272 -17.60 -19.29 7.57
N LEU A 273 -18.25 -19.61 6.45
CA LEU A 273 -19.60 -19.11 6.14
C LEU A 273 -20.62 -19.58 7.20
N ALA A 274 -20.62 -20.86 7.54
CA ALA A 274 -21.57 -21.41 8.51
C ALA A 274 -21.41 -20.81 9.93
N ARG A 275 -20.18 -20.47 10.35
CA ARG A 275 -19.91 -19.95 11.70
C ARG A 275 -20.02 -18.43 11.82
N TYR A 276 -19.61 -17.70 10.79
CA TYR A 276 -19.33 -16.27 10.91
C TYR A 276 -20.16 -15.38 9.99
N GLU A 277 -20.83 -15.94 8.98
CA GLU A 277 -21.66 -15.15 8.09
C GLU A 277 -22.77 -14.42 8.88
N GLY A 278 -22.92 -13.12 8.64
CA GLY A 278 -23.88 -12.26 9.35
C GLY A 278 -23.44 -11.78 10.73
N ALA A 279 -22.27 -12.20 11.22
CA ALA A 279 -21.65 -11.57 12.38
C ALA A 279 -21.30 -10.11 12.09
N ALA A 280 -21.22 -9.28 13.14
CA ALA A 280 -20.78 -7.90 13.02
C ALA A 280 -19.43 -7.81 12.28
N PRO A 281 -19.22 -6.79 11.44
CA PRO A 281 -18.00 -6.67 10.65
C PRO A 281 -16.78 -6.68 11.56
N LEU A 282 -15.77 -7.45 11.14
CA LEU A 282 -14.54 -7.61 11.89
C LEU A 282 -13.83 -6.25 11.94
N PRO A 283 -13.39 -5.76 13.11
CA PRO A 283 -12.88 -4.39 13.30
C PRO A 283 -11.48 -4.16 12.69
N VAL A 284 -11.08 -4.98 11.73
CA VAL A 284 -9.72 -5.07 11.19
C VAL A 284 -9.60 -4.73 9.71
N THR A 285 -10.66 -4.30 9.04
CA THR A 285 -10.52 -3.89 7.64
C THR A 285 -9.88 -2.51 7.55
N PRO A 286 -8.79 -2.34 6.77
CA PRO A 286 -8.08 -1.07 6.69
C PRO A 286 -8.99 0.06 6.20
N TYR A 287 -10.00 -0.25 5.38
CA TYR A 287 -10.97 0.71 4.88
C TYR A 287 -12.35 0.52 5.50
N THR A 288 -12.71 1.39 6.44
CA THR A 288 -14.07 1.47 7.03
C THR A 288 -14.91 2.61 6.42
N GLY A 289 -14.36 3.32 5.42
CA GLY A 289 -14.85 4.61 4.96
C GLY A 289 -16.02 4.61 3.97
N SER A 290 -16.34 3.50 3.32
CA SER A 290 -17.48 3.45 2.39
C SER A 290 -18.44 2.31 2.76
N TYR A 291 -19.71 2.67 2.96
CA TYR A 291 -20.76 1.82 3.49
C TYR A 291 -21.27 0.73 2.53
N LEU A 292 -20.54 0.43 1.45
CA LEU A 292 -21.01 -0.44 0.36
C LEU A 292 -20.35 -1.82 0.31
N TRP A 293 -19.39 -2.13 1.19
CA TRP A 293 -18.47 -3.26 0.97
C TRP A 293 -18.70 -4.50 1.83
N TRP A 294 -19.45 -4.42 2.93
CA TRP A 294 -19.59 -5.59 3.82
C TRP A 294 -20.54 -6.65 3.28
N ASP A 295 -21.61 -6.24 2.59
CA ASP A 295 -22.38 -7.17 1.75
C ASP A 295 -21.47 -7.80 0.67
N GLY A 296 -20.45 -7.06 0.22
CA GLY A 296 -19.40 -7.51 -0.68
C GLY A 296 -18.43 -8.54 -0.09
N LEU A 297 -18.06 -8.46 1.20
CA LEU A 297 -17.15 -9.44 1.83
C LEU A 297 -17.74 -10.84 1.77
N TRP A 298 -18.94 -11.02 2.33
CA TRP A 298 -19.56 -12.35 2.38
C TRP A 298 -19.97 -12.84 1.00
N ALA A 299 -20.42 -11.94 0.11
CA ALA A 299 -20.65 -12.28 -1.29
C ALA A 299 -19.36 -12.75 -1.98
N GLY A 300 -18.24 -12.08 -1.74
CA GLY A 300 -16.92 -12.46 -2.23
C GLY A 300 -16.46 -13.82 -1.73
N ILE A 301 -16.62 -14.10 -0.43
CA ILE A 301 -16.30 -15.41 0.16
C ILE A 301 -17.17 -16.52 -0.46
N ARG A 302 -18.48 -16.27 -0.67
CA ARG A 302 -19.37 -17.22 -1.37
C ARG A 302 -18.92 -17.46 -2.80
N GLN A 303 -18.55 -16.41 -3.53
CA GLN A 303 -18.02 -16.54 -4.88
C GLN A 303 -16.73 -17.37 -4.88
N GLN A 304 -15.78 -17.07 -3.99
CA GLN A 304 -14.55 -17.86 -3.85
C GLN A 304 -14.81 -19.33 -3.56
N ARG A 305 -15.79 -19.63 -2.70
CA ARG A 305 -16.20 -21.01 -2.41
C ARG A 305 -16.70 -21.70 -3.67
N GLN A 306 -17.57 -21.05 -4.45
CA GLN A 306 -18.08 -21.60 -5.71
C GLN A 306 -16.95 -21.85 -6.72
N GLN A 307 -16.01 -20.90 -6.84
CA GLN A 307 -14.87 -21.07 -7.73
C GLN A 307 -13.91 -22.17 -7.26
N ALA A 308 -13.64 -22.27 -5.95
CA ALA A 308 -12.82 -23.34 -5.39
C ALA A 308 -13.42 -24.72 -5.70
N ALA A 309 -14.74 -24.88 -5.60
CA ALA A 309 -15.43 -26.12 -5.99
C ALA A 309 -15.27 -26.42 -7.48
N ARG A 310 -15.41 -25.42 -8.35
CA ARG A 310 -15.15 -25.57 -9.79
C ARG A 310 -13.71 -26.00 -10.08
N LEU A 311 -12.73 -25.40 -9.41
CA LEU A 311 -11.32 -25.78 -9.57
C LEU A 311 -11.06 -27.19 -9.06
N GLN A 312 -11.70 -27.61 -7.98
CA GLN A 312 -11.64 -28.98 -7.47
C GLN A 312 -12.14 -29.98 -8.52
N GLU A 313 -13.31 -29.74 -9.13
CA GLU A 313 -13.87 -30.60 -10.17
C GLU A 313 -12.93 -30.72 -11.38
N LEU A 314 -12.36 -29.59 -11.83
CA LEU A 314 -11.41 -29.58 -12.95
C LEU A 314 -10.11 -30.31 -12.59
N ALA A 315 -9.60 -30.12 -11.37
CA ALA A 315 -8.38 -30.77 -10.89
C ALA A 315 -8.54 -32.30 -10.76
N GLN A 316 -9.73 -32.79 -10.41
CA GLN A 316 -10.00 -34.22 -10.26
C GLN A 316 -10.02 -34.98 -11.59
N ARG A 317 -10.34 -34.31 -12.70
CA ARG A 317 -10.36 -34.94 -14.04
C ARG A 317 -8.96 -35.19 -14.58
N ASP A 318 -8.04 -34.28 -14.27
CA ASP A 318 -6.59 -34.34 -14.56
C ASP A 318 -6.19 -34.62 -16.03
N ASP A 319 -7.11 -34.41 -16.98
CA ASP A 319 -6.82 -34.46 -18.41
C ASP A 319 -6.32 -33.10 -18.95
N PRO A 320 -5.63 -33.05 -20.11
CA PRO A 320 -5.08 -31.80 -20.66
C PRO A 320 -6.10 -30.67 -20.84
N GLU A 321 -7.34 -30.97 -21.24
CA GLU A 321 -8.41 -29.97 -21.39
C GLU A 321 -8.86 -29.45 -20.03
N SER A 322 -9.02 -30.33 -19.05
CA SER A 322 -9.39 -29.93 -17.69
C SER A 322 -8.29 -29.10 -17.02
N ARG A 323 -7.02 -29.42 -17.23
CA ARG A 323 -5.88 -28.60 -16.76
C ARG A 323 -5.83 -27.24 -17.45
N TYR A 324 -6.12 -27.19 -18.75
CA TYR A 324 -6.26 -25.92 -19.48
C TYR A 324 -7.42 -25.08 -18.95
N ALA A 325 -8.60 -25.69 -18.78
CA ALA A 325 -9.78 -25.04 -18.23
C ALA A 325 -9.57 -24.54 -16.80
N LEU A 326 -8.79 -25.27 -15.99
CA LEU A 326 -8.37 -24.85 -14.66
C LEU A 326 -7.49 -23.60 -14.72
N ALA A 327 -6.48 -23.58 -15.59
CA ALA A 327 -5.62 -22.41 -15.79
C ALA A 327 -6.41 -21.20 -16.34
N ALA A 328 -7.37 -21.43 -17.24
CA ALA A 328 -8.26 -20.41 -17.75
C ALA A 328 -9.19 -19.85 -16.67
N ALA A 329 -9.73 -20.70 -15.80
CA ALA A 329 -10.54 -20.25 -14.66
C ALA A 329 -9.72 -19.34 -13.72
N MET A 330 -8.44 -19.64 -13.49
CA MET A 330 -7.54 -18.74 -12.74
C MET A 330 -7.33 -17.41 -13.46
N TYR A 331 -7.14 -17.42 -14.78
CA TYR A 331 -6.93 -16.20 -15.56
C TYR A 331 -8.14 -15.25 -15.51
N HIS A 332 -9.37 -15.78 -15.53
CA HIS A 332 -10.58 -14.97 -15.67
C HIS A 332 -11.16 -14.42 -14.37
N ASP A 333 -10.74 -14.91 -13.20
CA ASP A 333 -11.25 -14.43 -11.91
C ASP A 333 -10.13 -13.78 -11.09
N GLU A 334 -10.11 -12.45 -11.09
CA GLU A 334 -9.11 -11.63 -10.39
C GLU A 334 -9.19 -11.75 -8.86
N TYR A 335 -10.34 -12.19 -8.32
CA TYR A 335 -10.56 -12.32 -6.89
C TYR A 335 -10.43 -13.75 -6.39
N LEU A 336 -10.19 -14.71 -7.27
CA LEU A 336 -10.07 -16.12 -6.91
C LEU A 336 -9.09 -16.37 -5.75
N PHE A 337 -7.90 -15.78 -5.83
CA PHE A 337 -6.85 -15.92 -4.80
C PHE A 337 -6.74 -14.71 -3.87
N TYR A 338 -7.63 -13.73 -4.02
CA TYR A 338 -7.61 -12.50 -3.26
C TYR A 338 -8.02 -12.76 -1.81
N ASN A 339 -7.33 -12.16 -0.85
CA ASN A 339 -7.78 -12.23 0.54
C ASN A 339 -8.66 -11.01 0.83
N TYR A 340 -9.97 -11.22 1.00
CA TYR A 340 -10.91 -10.11 1.19
C TYR A 340 -10.69 -9.28 2.46
N LEU A 341 -9.79 -9.70 3.37
CA LEU A 341 -9.33 -8.86 4.48
C LEU A 341 -8.77 -7.50 4.02
N TRP A 342 -8.19 -7.46 2.83
CA TRP A 342 -7.68 -6.23 2.23
C TRP A 342 -8.76 -5.25 1.78
N SER A 343 -10.03 -5.69 1.65
CA SER A 343 -11.18 -4.85 1.32
C SER A 343 -10.98 -3.94 0.09
N TYR A 344 -10.38 -4.48 -0.97
CA TYR A 344 -10.00 -3.78 -2.21
C TYR A 344 -8.92 -2.71 -2.06
N GLY A 345 -8.69 -2.17 -0.87
CA GLY A 345 -7.63 -1.20 -0.58
C GLY A 345 -6.23 -1.78 -0.45
N ARG A 346 -6.02 -2.99 -1.00
CA ARG A 346 -4.73 -3.65 -1.04
C ARG A 346 -3.67 -2.80 -1.74
N GLN A 347 -4.01 -2.30 -2.93
CA GLN A 347 -3.10 -1.51 -3.74
C GLN A 347 -2.80 -0.15 -3.09
N GLU A 348 -3.75 0.42 -2.36
CA GLU A 348 -3.53 1.67 -1.64
C GLU A 348 -2.65 1.44 -0.42
N TYR A 349 -2.92 0.41 0.37
CA TYR A 349 -2.05 0.05 1.50
C TYR A 349 -0.63 -0.33 1.04
N LEU A 350 -0.50 -1.05 -0.08
CA LEU A 350 0.80 -1.40 -0.69
C LEU A 350 1.48 -0.21 -1.37
N GLY A 351 0.72 0.63 -2.06
CA GLY A 351 1.21 1.63 -3.02
C GLY A 351 1.36 3.03 -2.45
N TYR A 352 0.44 3.49 -1.59
CA TYR A 352 0.50 4.78 -0.89
C TYR A 352 1.37 4.70 0.37
N TYR A 353 1.32 3.55 1.05
CA TYR A 353 1.91 3.34 2.37
C TYR A 353 3.09 2.37 2.30
N ARG A 354 3.93 2.53 1.27
CA ARG A 354 5.12 1.71 0.99
C ARG A 354 6.12 1.61 2.14
N GLY A 355 6.02 2.51 3.13
CA GLY A 355 6.74 2.41 4.39
C GLY A 355 6.29 1.21 5.23
N HIS A 356 5.00 0.90 5.32
CA HIS A 356 4.45 0.00 6.34
C HIS A 356 4.80 -1.48 6.18
N PHE A 357 5.21 -1.91 5.00
CA PHE A 357 5.61 -3.31 4.82
C PHE A 357 6.94 -3.62 5.51
N GLY A 358 7.79 -2.61 5.77
CA GLY A 358 9.18 -2.81 6.18
C GLY A 358 10.12 -1.77 5.58
N GLY A 359 9.59 -0.58 5.27
CA GLY A 359 10.26 0.38 4.43
C GLY A 359 10.46 -0.19 3.03
N HIS A 360 9.68 -1.17 2.53
CA HIS A 360 9.97 -1.85 1.25
C HIS A 360 9.86 -0.98 0.01
N GLY A 361 9.16 0.15 0.07
CA GLY A 361 9.38 1.19 -0.93
C GLY A 361 10.79 1.75 -0.96
N LEU A 362 11.62 1.50 0.05
CA LEU A 362 13.06 1.79 0.21
C LEU A 362 13.92 0.52 0.46
N ALA A 363 13.34 -0.59 0.94
CA ALA A 363 14.01 -1.84 1.33
C ALA A 363 13.92 -2.90 0.23
N ALA A 364 12.84 -2.90 -0.58
CA ALA A 364 12.94 -3.46 -1.94
C ALA A 364 13.96 -2.68 -2.78
N LEU A 365 14.26 -1.43 -2.39
CA LEU A 365 15.32 -0.62 -2.95
C LEU A 365 16.72 -0.84 -2.36
N GLN A 366 16.86 -1.77 -1.41
CA GLN A 366 18.10 -2.09 -0.70
C GLN A 366 18.45 -3.60 -0.75
N GLY A 367 17.76 -4.38 -1.58
CA GLY A 367 17.96 -5.84 -1.69
C GLY A 367 17.32 -6.64 -0.56
N ASP A 368 16.63 -5.98 0.36
CA ASP A 368 15.99 -6.53 1.55
C ASP A 368 14.46 -6.66 1.36
N MET A 369 14.03 -7.04 0.15
CA MET A 369 12.64 -7.47 -0.05
C MET A 369 12.35 -8.63 0.88
N ASP A 370 11.36 -8.48 1.77
CA ASP A 370 10.91 -9.58 2.62
C ASP A 370 10.55 -10.75 1.68
N PRO A 371 11.22 -11.91 1.78
CA PRO A 371 10.92 -13.06 0.94
C PRO A 371 9.44 -13.46 0.98
N ALA A 372 8.75 -13.13 2.08
CA ALA A 372 7.31 -13.30 2.21
C ALA A 372 6.53 -12.48 1.17
N TYR A 373 7.00 -11.30 0.77
CA TYR A 373 6.37 -10.47 -0.25
C TYR A 373 6.35 -11.14 -1.61
N ARG A 374 7.53 -11.60 -2.06
CA ARG A 374 7.67 -12.27 -3.34
C ARG A 374 6.79 -13.51 -3.39
N ARG A 375 6.89 -14.36 -2.36
CA ARG A 375 6.03 -15.54 -2.19
C ARG A 375 4.55 -15.16 -2.24
N TRP A 376 4.17 -14.11 -1.52
CA TRP A 376 2.78 -13.66 -1.45
C TRP A 376 2.25 -13.19 -2.81
N VAL A 377 2.98 -12.39 -3.59
CA VAL A 377 2.55 -12.01 -4.96
C VAL A 377 2.38 -13.25 -5.84
N GLU A 378 3.34 -14.17 -5.76
CA GLU A 378 3.34 -15.41 -6.53
C GLU A 378 2.14 -16.32 -6.23
N GLU A 379 1.69 -16.33 -4.98
CA GLU A 379 0.57 -17.14 -4.52
C GLU A 379 -0.77 -16.44 -4.71
N SER A 380 -0.84 -15.12 -4.52
CA SER A 380 -2.09 -14.34 -4.45
C SER A 380 -2.52 -13.70 -5.76
N ASN A 381 -1.61 -13.53 -6.72
CA ASN A 381 -1.93 -12.95 -8.02
C ASN A 381 -2.43 -14.03 -8.99
N ASN A 382 -3.66 -13.88 -9.47
CA ASN A 382 -4.31 -14.85 -10.34
C ASN A 382 -3.63 -14.99 -11.71
N TYR A 383 -3.06 -13.90 -12.26
CA TYR A 383 -2.32 -13.97 -13.52
C TYR A 383 -0.97 -14.66 -13.38
N VAL A 384 -0.28 -14.51 -12.24
CA VAL A 384 0.96 -15.27 -11.96
C VAL A 384 0.66 -16.76 -11.87
N GLN A 385 -0.38 -17.13 -11.11
CA GLN A 385 -0.83 -18.51 -10.95
C GLN A 385 -1.28 -19.11 -12.30
N ALA A 386 -2.06 -18.36 -13.09
CA ALA A 386 -2.51 -18.78 -14.41
C ALA A 386 -1.34 -18.97 -15.40
N ALA A 387 -0.39 -18.02 -15.45
CA ALA A 387 0.78 -18.12 -16.32
C ALA A 387 1.61 -19.36 -16.01
N ARG A 388 1.80 -19.70 -14.73
CA ARG A 388 2.47 -20.94 -14.28
C ARG A 388 1.68 -22.19 -14.65
N ALA A 389 0.36 -22.15 -14.49
CA ALA A 389 -0.50 -23.28 -14.85
C ALA A 389 -0.48 -23.54 -16.36
N PHE A 390 -0.56 -22.51 -17.19
CA PHE A 390 -0.41 -22.61 -18.65
C PHE A 390 0.98 -23.09 -19.07
N ALA A 391 2.05 -22.63 -18.41
CA ALA A 391 3.41 -23.07 -18.72
C ALA A 391 3.59 -24.59 -18.60
N ARG A 392 2.89 -25.24 -17.65
CA ARG A 392 2.92 -26.70 -17.46
C ARG A 392 2.22 -27.49 -18.59
N LEU A 393 1.53 -26.81 -19.50
CA LEU A 393 0.83 -27.42 -20.64
C LEU A 393 1.59 -27.25 -21.96
N ALA A 394 2.85 -26.80 -21.92
CA ALA A 394 3.67 -26.62 -23.12
C ALA A 394 3.92 -27.91 -23.93
N ASP A 395 3.87 -29.07 -23.26
CA ASP A 395 4.07 -30.40 -23.85
C ASP A 395 2.75 -31.19 -24.05
N ALA A 396 1.60 -30.53 -23.88
CA ALA A 396 0.29 -31.11 -24.12
C ALA A 396 0.05 -31.37 -25.63
N PRO A 397 -1.06 -32.02 -26.04
CA PRO A 397 -1.41 -32.13 -27.45
C PRO A 397 -1.38 -30.76 -28.15
N ALA A 398 -0.98 -30.74 -29.43
CA ALA A 398 -0.60 -29.52 -30.15
C ALA A 398 -1.58 -28.36 -30.00
N ASP A 399 -2.89 -28.64 -30.08
CA ASP A 399 -3.95 -27.66 -29.90
C ASP A 399 -3.95 -27.04 -28.48
N ILE A 400 -3.86 -27.87 -27.44
CA ILE A 400 -3.77 -27.43 -26.03
C ILE A 400 -2.49 -26.65 -25.79
N ALA A 401 -1.36 -27.14 -26.32
CA ALA A 401 -0.07 -26.48 -26.14
C ALA A 401 -0.05 -25.09 -26.78
N ALA A 402 -0.62 -24.94 -27.99
CA ALA A 402 -0.76 -23.65 -28.66
C ALA A 402 -1.66 -22.69 -27.84
N ARG A 403 -2.85 -23.15 -27.42
CA ARG A 403 -3.76 -22.38 -26.57
C ARG A 403 -3.12 -21.96 -25.25
N ALA A 404 -2.38 -22.86 -24.60
CA ALA A 404 -1.72 -22.59 -23.33
C ALA A 404 -0.57 -21.59 -23.46
N LEU A 405 0.29 -21.71 -24.48
CA LEU A 405 1.36 -20.75 -24.72
C LEU A 405 0.80 -19.35 -25.02
N TYR A 406 -0.24 -19.26 -25.86
CA TYR A 406 -0.90 -18.00 -26.13
C TYR A 406 -1.52 -17.39 -24.86
N SER A 407 -2.25 -18.19 -24.09
CA SER A 407 -2.89 -17.74 -22.84
C SER A 407 -1.87 -17.36 -21.75
N ARG A 408 -0.71 -18.04 -21.71
CA ARG A 408 0.42 -17.62 -20.86
C ARG A 408 0.90 -16.22 -21.25
N GLY A 409 1.08 -15.96 -22.54
CA GLY A 409 1.43 -14.64 -23.05
C GLY A 409 0.42 -13.58 -22.61
N LEU A 410 -0.88 -13.85 -22.74
CA LEU A 410 -1.94 -12.96 -22.28
C LEU A 410 -1.90 -12.70 -20.78
N ALA A 411 -1.72 -13.73 -19.95
CA ALA A 411 -1.60 -13.60 -18.50
C ALA A 411 -0.41 -12.71 -18.10
N LEU A 412 0.74 -12.88 -18.76
CA LEU A 412 1.92 -12.04 -18.53
C LEU A 412 1.68 -10.59 -18.99
N THR A 413 1.03 -10.36 -20.13
CA THR A 413 0.68 -9.00 -20.56
C THR A 413 -0.29 -8.33 -19.59
N ARG A 414 -1.24 -9.07 -18.98
CA ARG A 414 -2.14 -8.53 -17.95
C ARG A 414 -1.40 -8.07 -16.70
N LEU A 415 -0.31 -8.73 -16.33
CA LEU A 415 0.55 -8.30 -15.22
C LEU A 415 1.19 -6.92 -15.43
N LEU A 416 1.42 -6.52 -16.68
CA LEU A 416 1.93 -5.18 -16.99
C LEU A 416 0.93 -4.07 -16.67
N HIS A 417 -0.36 -4.38 -16.67
CA HIS A 417 -1.44 -3.44 -16.34
C HIS A 417 -1.92 -3.57 -14.90
N TYR A 418 -1.21 -4.35 -14.09
CA TYR A 418 -1.54 -4.54 -12.70
C TYR A 418 -0.96 -3.40 -11.82
N GLY A 419 -1.28 -3.41 -10.53
CA GLY A 419 -0.77 -2.43 -9.57
C GLY A 419 0.75 -2.50 -9.39
N SER A 420 1.31 -1.49 -8.72
CA SER A 420 2.75 -1.42 -8.40
C SER A 420 3.26 -2.61 -7.57
N ASP A 421 2.37 -3.39 -6.98
CA ASP A 421 2.69 -4.59 -6.22
C ASP A 421 3.33 -5.70 -7.08
N VAL A 422 2.91 -5.83 -8.34
CA VAL A 422 3.52 -6.78 -9.28
C VAL A 422 4.92 -6.35 -9.71
N PHE A 423 5.19 -5.05 -9.81
CA PHE A 423 6.50 -4.54 -10.23
C PHE A 423 7.57 -4.71 -9.15
N LEU A 424 7.17 -4.77 -7.88
CA LEU A 424 8.06 -5.17 -6.79
C LEU A 424 8.41 -6.66 -6.87
N TRP A 425 7.52 -7.51 -7.40
CA TRP A 425 7.79 -8.93 -7.59
C TRP A 425 8.73 -9.20 -8.79
N GLN A 426 8.43 -8.61 -9.95
CA GLN A 426 9.23 -8.78 -11.16
C GLN A 426 9.19 -7.51 -12.01
N MET A 427 10.38 -7.06 -12.46
CA MET A 427 10.49 -5.89 -13.32
C MET A 427 9.69 -6.06 -14.63
N PRO A 428 9.03 -5.00 -15.14
CA PRO A 428 8.24 -5.05 -16.37
C PRO A 428 8.97 -5.68 -17.56
N ASP A 429 10.26 -5.39 -17.76
CA ASP A 429 11.06 -5.96 -18.84
C ASP A 429 11.14 -7.48 -18.80
N ALA A 430 11.26 -8.06 -17.60
CA ALA A 430 11.30 -9.51 -17.47
C ALA A 430 9.94 -10.13 -17.81
N ILE A 431 8.84 -9.49 -17.39
CA ILE A 431 7.49 -9.89 -17.75
C ILE A 431 7.28 -9.79 -19.28
N VAL A 432 7.70 -8.70 -19.93
CA VAL A 432 7.62 -8.53 -21.39
C VAL A 432 8.45 -9.57 -22.12
N ARG A 433 9.69 -9.83 -21.69
CA ARG A 433 10.54 -10.87 -22.30
C ARG A 433 9.87 -12.23 -22.23
N GLU A 434 9.28 -12.60 -21.09
CA GLU A 434 8.54 -13.85 -20.96
C GLU A 434 7.27 -13.89 -21.81
N ALA A 435 6.52 -12.79 -21.88
CA ALA A 435 5.32 -12.70 -22.71
C ALA A 435 5.66 -12.87 -24.19
N VAL A 436 6.69 -12.16 -24.68
CA VAL A 436 7.20 -12.30 -26.03
C VAL A 436 7.66 -13.73 -26.30
N ALA A 437 8.43 -14.33 -25.40
CA ALA A 437 8.89 -15.71 -25.58
C ALA A 437 7.71 -16.69 -25.70
N ALA A 438 6.64 -16.49 -24.93
CA ALA A 438 5.43 -17.30 -25.02
C ALA A 438 4.72 -17.14 -26.38
N PHE A 439 4.51 -15.91 -26.85
CA PHE A 439 3.88 -15.67 -28.16
C PHE A 439 4.75 -16.14 -29.34
N ALA A 440 6.06 -15.91 -29.30
CA ALA A 440 7.00 -16.39 -30.31
C ALA A 440 6.95 -17.92 -30.42
N ALA A 441 6.88 -18.63 -29.29
CA ALA A 441 6.76 -20.07 -29.28
C ALA A 441 5.47 -20.59 -29.96
N VAL A 442 4.35 -19.85 -29.90
CA VAL A 442 3.11 -20.20 -30.65
C VAL A 442 3.39 -20.17 -32.15
N VAL A 443 4.00 -19.08 -32.63
CA VAL A 443 4.28 -18.86 -34.05
C VAL A 443 5.29 -19.86 -34.60
N GLU A 444 6.34 -20.17 -33.83
CA GLU A 444 7.42 -21.06 -34.25
C GLU A 444 7.00 -22.54 -34.24
N LYS A 445 6.32 -22.98 -33.18
CA LYS A 445 5.96 -24.40 -33.00
C LYS A 445 4.65 -24.75 -33.70
N PHE A 446 3.73 -23.79 -33.81
CA PHE A 446 2.37 -24.02 -34.33
C PHE A 446 1.98 -23.01 -35.42
N PRO A 447 2.77 -22.85 -36.50
CA PRO A 447 2.55 -21.81 -37.52
C PRO A 447 1.23 -21.95 -38.29
N ARG A 448 0.57 -23.12 -38.23
CA ARG A 448 -0.72 -23.37 -38.89
C ARG A 448 -1.92 -23.31 -37.94
N HIS A 449 -1.69 -23.08 -36.66
CA HIS A 449 -2.75 -22.96 -35.67
C HIS A 449 -3.46 -21.60 -35.82
N GLU A 450 -4.75 -21.54 -35.51
CA GLU A 450 -5.55 -20.30 -35.65
C GLU A 450 -4.97 -19.13 -34.85
N LEU A 451 -4.49 -19.41 -33.63
CA LEU A 451 -3.83 -18.44 -32.74
C LEU A 451 -2.45 -17.92 -33.20
N ALA A 452 -1.85 -18.46 -34.27
CA ALA A 452 -0.55 -17.99 -34.73
C ALA A 452 -0.63 -16.53 -35.22
N ALA A 453 -1.74 -16.15 -35.85
CA ALA A 453 -1.97 -14.78 -36.30
C ALA A 453 -2.16 -13.81 -35.11
N ASP A 454 -2.90 -14.22 -34.08
CA ASP A 454 -3.08 -13.44 -32.85
C ASP A 454 -1.79 -13.29 -32.04
N ALA A 455 -0.97 -14.33 -32.01
CA ALA A 455 0.35 -14.28 -31.38
C ALA A 455 1.27 -13.29 -32.12
N LEU A 456 1.26 -13.29 -33.46
CA LEU A 456 1.97 -12.27 -34.25
C LEU A 456 1.43 -10.86 -33.97
N LEU A 457 0.11 -10.70 -33.82
CA LEU A 457 -0.50 -9.41 -33.51
C LEU A 457 -0.01 -8.90 -32.15
N SER A 458 0.00 -9.78 -31.14
CA SER A 458 0.50 -9.49 -29.79
C SER A 458 1.99 -9.16 -29.79
N LEU A 459 2.80 -9.89 -30.57
CA LEU A 459 4.23 -9.57 -30.76
C LEU A 459 4.42 -8.20 -31.40
N GLY A 460 3.64 -7.86 -32.44
CA GLY A 460 3.67 -6.57 -33.09
C GLY A 460 3.38 -5.42 -32.13
N TYR A 461 2.42 -5.59 -31.20
CA TYR A 461 2.16 -4.58 -30.16
C TYR A 461 3.24 -4.50 -29.09
N LEU A 462 3.73 -5.63 -28.58
CA LEU A 462 4.75 -5.65 -27.53
C LEU A 462 6.11 -5.16 -28.03
N ARG A 463 6.53 -5.60 -29.23
CA ARG A 463 7.79 -5.21 -29.88
C ARG A 463 7.69 -3.88 -30.63
N ARG A 464 6.46 -3.39 -30.84
CA ARG A 464 6.15 -2.23 -31.67
C ARG A 464 6.82 -2.28 -33.07
N ASP A 465 6.95 -3.48 -33.61
CA ASP A 465 7.57 -3.74 -34.90
C ASP A 465 6.49 -4.03 -35.97
N PRO A 466 6.32 -3.14 -36.96
CA PRO A 466 5.28 -3.30 -37.99
C PRO A 466 5.51 -4.52 -38.88
N ALA A 467 6.72 -5.09 -38.92
CA ALA A 467 7.01 -6.29 -39.70
C ALA A 467 6.14 -7.49 -39.27
N TYR A 468 5.73 -7.55 -37.99
CA TYR A 468 4.78 -8.57 -37.53
C TYR A 468 3.39 -8.39 -38.16
N PHE A 469 2.90 -7.16 -38.30
CA PHE A 469 1.61 -6.89 -38.95
C PHE A 469 1.66 -7.21 -40.45
N GLU A 470 2.75 -6.83 -41.14
CA GLU A 470 2.97 -7.21 -42.54
C GLU A 470 3.00 -8.73 -42.71
N ARG A 471 3.63 -9.43 -41.78
CA ARG A 471 3.68 -10.89 -41.75
C ARG A 471 2.28 -11.50 -41.61
N ILE A 472 1.41 -10.95 -40.77
CA ILE A 472 0.00 -11.40 -40.66
C ILE A 472 -0.73 -11.23 -42.00
N LEU A 473 -0.59 -10.09 -42.66
CA LEU A 473 -1.26 -9.83 -43.94
C LEU A 473 -0.77 -10.76 -45.05
N ARG A 474 0.49 -11.19 -45.00
CA ARG A 474 1.09 -12.10 -45.97
C ARG A 474 0.75 -13.57 -45.68
N GLU A 475 0.90 -14.02 -44.44
CA GLU A 475 0.83 -15.43 -44.06
C GLU A 475 -0.58 -15.85 -43.62
N TYR A 476 -1.40 -14.91 -43.12
CA TYR A 476 -2.73 -15.15 -42.56
C TYR A 476 -3.79 -14.14 -43.09
N PRO A 477 -3.90 -13.91 -44.41
CA PRO A 477 -4.71 -12.81 -44.98
C PRO A 477 -6.22 -12.86 -44.66
N HIS A 478 -6.71 -14.04 -44.28
CA HIS A 478 -8.12 -14.33 -43.96
C HIS A 478 -8.41 -14.45 -42.45
N SER A 479 -7.40 -14.25 -41.59
CA SER A 479 -7.62 -14.19 -40.15
C SER A 479 -8.36 -12.91 -39.73
N ASP A 480 -9.03 -12.95 -38.60
CA ASP A 480 -9.54 -11.77 -37.90
C ASP A 480 -8.39 -10.82 -37.49
N ALA A 481 -7.25 -11.37 -37.06
CA ALA A 481 -6.03 -10.62 -36.81
C ALA A 481 -5.54 -9.84 -38.04
N ALA A 482 -5.81 -10.28 -39.27
CA ALA A 482 -5.48 -9.52 -40.47
C ALA A 482 -6.34 -8.25 -40.62
N ALA A 483 -7.59 -8.26 -40.14
CA ALA A 483 -8.39 -7.04 -40.09
C ALA A 483 -7.80 -6.04 -39.07
N ALA A 484 -7.43 -6.53 -37.89
CA ALA A 484 -6.75 -5.72 -36.88
C ALA A 484 -5.41 -5.19 -37.41
N ALA A 485 -4.58 -6.01 -38.07
CA ALA A 485 -3.28 -5.62 -38.63
C ALA A 485 -3.40 -4.54 -39.72
N ARG A 486 -4.45 -4.54 -40.55
CA ARG A 486 -4.70 -3.46 -41.54
C ARG A 486 -5.04 -2.13 -40.87
N GLN A 487 -5.69 -2.19 -39.71
CA GLN A 487 -6.12 -1.02 -38.94
C GLN A 487 -5.09 -0.63 -37.87
N ALA A 488 -4.11 -1.49 -37.60
CA ALA A 488 -3.09 -1.29 -36.60
C ALA A 488 -2.26 -0.07 -36.98
N ARG A 489 -2.63 1.06 -36.42
CA ARG A 489 -1.66 2.11 -36.08
C ARG A 489 -0.94 1.57 -34.85
N LEU A 490 0.39 1.64 -34.81
CA LEU A 490 1.12 1.39 -33.56
C LEU A 490 0.43 2.25 -32.50
N PRO A 491 -0.32 1.65 -31.55
CA PRO A 491 -1.09 2.43 -30.61
C PRO A 491 -0.08 3.19 -29.77
N GLU A 492 -0.41 4.44 -29.43
CA GLU A 492 0.12 5.01 -28.19
C GLU A 492 -0.34 4.03 -27.11
N TYR A 493 0.58 3.20 -26.63
CA TYR A 493 0.28 2.21 -25.60
C TYR A 493 -0.41 2.98 -24.48
N PRO A 494 -1.60 2.56 -24.00
CA PRO A 494 -2.25 3.24 -22.88
C PRO A 494 -1.23 3.24 -21.76
N GLY A 495 -0.68 4.43 -21.49
CA GLY A 495 0.60 4.57 -20.80
C GLY A 495 0.62 3.63 -19.62
N LEU A 496 1.59 2.72 -19.62
CA LEU A 496 1.95 2.11 -18.35
C LEU A 496 2.15 3.25 -17.38
N PRO A 497 1.75 3.12 -16.10
CA PRO A 497 1.84 4.21 -15.16
C PRO A 497 3.21 4.86 -15.31
N ASN A 498 3.23 6.13 -15.77
CA ASN A 498 4.40 6.79 -16.37
C ASN A 498 5.60 6.90 -15.41
N TYR A 499 5.43 6.43 -14.19
CA TYR A 499 6.35 6.50 -13.07
C TYR A 499 6.24 5.17 -12.32
N ILE A 500 7.07 4.20 -12.72
CA ILE A 500 7.36 3.04 -11.87
C ILE A 500 8.60 3.43 -11.08
N PRO A 501 8.45 3.91 -9.85
CA PRO A 501 9.58 4.38 -9.05
C PRO A 501 10.63 3.29 -8.91
N VAL A 502 11.86 3.68 -9.20
CA VAL A 502 13.03 2.82 -9.25
C VAL A 502 13.68 2.73 -7.89
N PRO A 503 14.08 1.51 -7.49
CA PRO A 503 14.93 1.32 -6.35
C PRO A 503 16.27 2.05 -6.38
N PHE A 504 16.46 2.99 -5.43
CA PHE A 504 17.74 3.56 -5.04
C PHE A 504 17.91 3.70 -3.52
N ARG A 505 19.17 3.63 -3.07
CA ARG A 505 19.60 3.89 -1.69
C ARG A 505 20.47 5.13 -1.63
N TYR A 506 20.09 6.12 -0.82
CA TYR A 506 21.03 7.17 -0.42
C TYR A 506 22.22 6.58 0.33
N LEU A 507 23.41 7.02 -0.04
CA LEU A 507 24.66 6.61 0.58
C LEU A 507 25.37 7.82 1.15
N ASP A 508 25.82 7.70 2.40
CA ASP A 508 26.89 8.55 2.89
C ASP A 508 28.12 8.29 1.99
N PRO A 509 28.74 9.33 1.39
CA PRO A 509 29.98 9.17 0.64
C PRO A 509 31.04 8.36 1.39
N ALA A 510 31.13 8.44 2.72
CA ALA A 510 32.08 7.66 3.51
C ALA A 510 31.87 6.13 3.37
N GLU A 511 30.62 5.69 3.21
CA GLU A 511 30.23 4.27 3.05
C GLU A 511 30.45 3.76 1.62
N ALA A 512 30.69 4.63 0.63
CA ALA A 512 30.80 4.25 -0.76
C ALA A 512 32.16 3.59 -1.09
N PRO A 513 32.24 2.71 -2.12
CA PRO A 513 33.50 2.16 -2.61
C PRO A 513 34.50 3.26 -2.99
N ALA A 514 35.79 2.99 -2.88
CA ALA A 514 36.85 3.99 -3.09
C ALA A 514 36.70 4.75 -4.42
N ALA A 515 36.44 4.04 -5.53
CA ALA A 515 36.22 4.67 -6.84
C ALA A 515 35.02 5.62 -6.88
N VAL A 516 33.95 5.32 -6.12
CA VAL A 516 32.78 6.21 -6.00
C VAL A 516 33.14 7.43 -5.15
N ARG A 517 33.92 7.26 -4.08
CA ARG A 517 34.37 8.38 -3.24
C ARG A 517 35.24 9.36 -4.02
N ASP A 518 36.20 8.84 -4.78
CA ASP A 518 37.07 9.66 -5.62
C ASP A 518 36.25 10.41 -6.68
N TRP A 519 35.25 9.74 -7.27
CA TRP A 519 34.32 10.36 -8.21
C TRP A 519 33.45 11.44 -7.56
N VAL A 520 32.93 11.21 -6.35
CA VAL A 520 32.16 12.21 -5.60
C VAL A 520 33.02 13.44 -5.29
N GLU A 521 34.24 13.25 -4.81
CA GLU A 521 35.16 14.34 -4.47
C GLU A 521 35.52 15.19 -5.70
N ALA A 522 35.69 14.56 -6.87
CA ALA A 522 35.99 15.27 -8.11
C ALA A 522 34.84 16.21 -8.57
N HIS A 523 33.59 15.96 -8.16
CA HIS A 523 32.42 16.68 -8.66
C HIS A 523 31.69 17.51 -7.60
N ARG A 524 31.88 17.25 -6.29
CA ARG A 524 31.11 17.88 -5.20
C ARG A 524 31.13 19.41 -5.15
N HIS A 525 32.12 20.05 -5.78
CA HIS A 525 32.36 21.50 -5.73
C HIS A 525 31.77 22.28 -6.91
N ALA A 526 31.05 21.62 -7.82
CA ALA A 526 30.34 22.26 -8.93
C ALA A 526 28.95 21.64 -9.10
N PRO A 527 27.98 22.37 -9.68
CA PRO A 527 26.74 21.76 -10.12
C PRO A 527 27.03 20.56 -11.02
N PHE A 528 26.56 19.39 -10.61
CA PHE A 528 26.82 18.14 -11.32
C PHE A 528 25.65 17.19 -11.16
N ALA A 529 25.34 16.47 -12.22
CA ALA A 529 24.34 15.40 -12.25
C ALA A 529 24.88 14.31 -13.16
N GLY A 530 25.17 13.13 -12.63
CA GLY A 530 25.79 12.07 -13.41
C GLY A 530 25.72 10.70 -12.75
N THR A 531 26.20 9.69 -13.48
CA THR A 531 26.22 8.30 -13.01
C THR A 531 27.60 7.68 -13.11
N LEU A 532 27.84 6.68 -12.26
CA LEU A 532 29.03 5.84 -12.29
C LEU A 532 28.61 4.39 -12.08
N THR A 533 28.89 3.49 -13.03
CA THR A 533 28.59 2.06 -12.89
C THR A 533 29.83 1.28 -12.48
N LEU A 534 29.72 0.48 -11.41
CA LEU A 534 30.76 -0.44 -10.94
C LEU A 534 30.16 -1.84 -10.81
N GLY A 535 30.52 -2.74 -11.71
CA GLY A 535 29.89 -4.07 -11.80
C GLY A 535 28.42 -3.95 -12.17
N ASP A 536 27.54 -4.60 -11.40
CA ASP A 536 26.09 -4.59 -11.61
C ASP A 536 25.37 -3.45 -10.88
N VAL A 537 26.12 -2.48 -10.34
CA VAL A 537 25.60 -1.39 -9.52
C VAL A 537 25.84 -0.04 -10.21
N THR A 538 24.80 0.77 -10.33
CA THR A 538 24.91 2.15 -10.83
C THR A 538 24.77 3.13 -9.68
N TYR A 539 25.74 4.04 -9.54
CA TYR A 539 25.70 5.15 -8.60
C TYR A 539 25.23 6.41 -9.32
N VAL A 540 24.48 7.25 -8.63
CA VAL A 540 23.96 8.53 -9.10
C VAL A 540 24.43 9.60 -8.15
N LEU A 541 25.04 10.66 -8.68
CA LEU A 541 25.44 11.82 -7.92
C LEU A 541 24.75 13.05 -8.49
N VAL A 542 24.09 13.78 -7.62
CA VAL A 542 23.65 15.15 -7.91
C VAL A 542 24.23 16.08 -6.84
N THR A 543 24.80 17.19 -7.27
CA THR A 543 25.27 18.26 -6.38
C THR A 543 24.95 19.62 -6.97
N THR A 544 24.67 20.61 -6.12
CA THR A 544 24.51 22.02 -6.49
C THR A 544 25.84 22.76 -6.54
N GLY A 545 26.94 22.14 -6.10
CA GLY A 545 28.24 22.78 -5.93
C GLY A 545 28.32 23.74 -4.73
N THR A 546 27.22 23.94 -4.01
CA THR A 546 27.13 24.78 -2.82
C THR A 546 26.75 23.95 -1.60
N PRO A 547 27.30 24.26 -0.41
CA PRO A 547 26.85 23.64 0.83
C PRO A 547 25.43 24.10 1.23
N ASP A 548 24.97 25.23 0.70
CA ASP A 548 23.64 25.79 0.94
C ASP A 548 22.70 25.39 -0.21
N GLY A 549 22.04 24.24 -0.09
CA GLY A 549 21.05 23.76 -1.04
C GLY A 549 20.49 22.40 -0.62
N TRP A 550 19.25 22.09 -1.00
CA TRP A 550 18.69 20.76 -0.80
C TRP A 550 18.39 20.12 -2.16
N VAL A 551 18.92 18.92 -2.34
CA VAL A 551 18.69 18.09 -3.52
C VAL A 551 17.99 16.82 -3.04
N ASP A 552 16.76 16.60 -3.49
CA ASP A 552 16.14 15.28 -3.46
C ASP A 552 16.30 14.61 -4.83
N LEU A 553 16.20 13.30 -4.85
CA LEU A 553 16.21 12.50 -6.05
C LEU A 553 14.89 11.77 -6.13
N THR A 554 14.18 11.90 -7.23
CA THR A 554 13.18 10.93 -7.64
C THR A 554 13.79 10.09 -8.75
N ALA A 555 13.78 8.76 -8.59
CA ALA A 555 14.20 7.85 -9.64
C ALA A 555 12.97 7.12 -10.13
N ASP A 556 12.66 7.27 -11.40
CA ASP A 556 11.52 6.65 -12.05
C ASP A 556 12.01 5.77 -13.19
N TYR A 557 11.44 4.58 -13.29
CA TYR A 557 11.61 3.74 -14.46
C TYR A 557 10.72 4.33 -15.52
N VAL A 558 11.35 4.90 -16.54
CA VAL A 558 10.66 5.51 -17.64
C VAL A 558 10.89 4.64 -18.86
N TRP A 559 9.79 4.15 -19.41
CA TRP A 559 9.77 3.68 -20.78
C TRP A 559 9.64 4.89 -21.69
N GLU A 560 10.74 5.61 -21.87
CA GLU A 560 10.88 6.48 -23.02
C GLU A 560 11.22 5.59 -24.21
N GLN A 561 10.22 5.00 -24.87
CA GLN A 561 10.27 4.81 -26.33
C GLN A 561 9.10 4.04 -26.92
N GLU A 562 9.08 4.14 -28.26
CA GLU A 562 8.23 3.42 -29.16
C GLU A 562 8.47 1.90 -29.22
N ASP A 563 9.16 1.26 -28.27
CA ASP A 563 9.39 -0.20 -28.21
C ASP A 563 9.46 -0.67 -26.75
N LEU A 564 8.50 -1.52 -26.31
CA LEU A 564 8.47 -2.04 -24.93
C LEU A 564 9.49 -3.16 -24.69
N THR A 565 10.28 -3.52 -25.70
CA THR A 565 11.30 -4.55 -25.59
C THR A 565 12.72 -4.02 -25.60
N ALA A 566 12.88 -2.72 -25.90
CA ALA A 566 14.06 -2.01 -25.46
C ALA A 566 14.07 -2.02 -23.92
N PRO A 567 15.25 -2.22 -23.30
CA PRO A 567 15.35 -1.98 -21.87
C PRO A 567 14.88 -0.56 -21.62
N GLY A 568 13.97 -0.39 -20.66
CA GLY A 568 13.60 0.95 -20.22
C GLY A 568 14.81 1.64 -19.61
N ARG A 569 14.62 2.88 -19.16
CA ARG A 569 15.69 3.62 -18.50
C ARG A 569 15.22 4.08 -17.14
N VAL A 570 16.17 4.29 -16.24
CA VAL A 570 15.90 5.00 -15.01
C VAL A 570 16.13 6.48 -15.29
N GLU A 571 15.08 7.30 -15.18
CA GLU A 571 15.23 8.74 -15.08
C GLU A 571 15.40 9.11 -13.62
N VAL A 572 16.51 9.77 -13.31
CA VAL A 572 16.67 10.41 -12.01
C VAL A 572 16.45 11.90 -12.16
N ARG A 573 15.41 12.41 -11.50
CA ARG A 573 15.05 13.82 -11.47
C ARG A 573 15.49 14.40 -10.14
N PRO A 574 16.41 15.36 -10.15
CA PRO A 574 16.71 16.12 -8.96
C PRO A 574 15.59 17.12 -8.68
N GLU A 575 15.03 17.08 -7.47
CA GLU A 575 14.11 18.11 -6.99
C GLU A 575 14.86 19.08 -6.09
N LEU A 576 14.87 20.35 -6.48
CA LEU A 576 15.43 21.42 -5.68
C LEU A 576 14.32 22.11 -4.91
N TRP A 577 14.55 22.29 -3.61
CA TRP A 577 13.61 23.00 -2.75
C TRP A 577 14.29 24.26 -2.21
N PRO A 578 13.99 25.43 -2.81
CA PRO A 578 14.58 26.68 -2.37
C PRO A 578 14.22 27.00 -0.91
N GLY A 579 15.17 27.58 -0.18
CA GLY A 579 14.96 28.05 1.21
C GLY A 579 15.10 26.99 2.31
N ARG A 580 15.42 25.73 2.00
CA ARG A 580 15.74 24.70 3.01
C ARG A 580 17.26 24.56 3.20
N ARG A 581 17.72 24.54 4.45
CA ARG A 581 19.12 24.21 4.80
C ARG A 581 19.32 22.70 4.70
N GLY A 582 20.23 22.24 3.87
CA GLY A 582 20.60 20.83 3.70
C GLY A 582 21.95 20.72 2.99
N THR A 583 22.46 19.51 2.80
CA THR A 583 23.65 19.30 1.96
C THR A 583 23.22 19.36 0.50
N GLY A 584 23.83 20.27 -0.27
CA GLY A 584 23.63 20.35 -1.73
C GLY A 584 24.24 19.17 -2.49
N LEU A 585 24.25 17.97 -1.91
CA LEU A 585 24.83 16.74 -2.43
C LEU A 585 23.91 15.57 -2.10
N ALA A 586 23.52 14.82 -3.13
CA ALA A 586 22.77 13.59 -3.06
C ALA A 586 23.57 12.49 -3.80
N LEU A 587 24.04 11.49 -3.05
CA LEU A 587 24.64 10.28 -3.61
C LEU A 587 23.67 9.11 -3.41
N ALA A 588 23.29 8.47 -4.50
CA ALA A 588 22.42 7.32 -4.52
C ALA A 588 23.07 6.11 -5.20
N ARG A 589 22.74 4.91 -4.72
CA ARG A 589 23.05 3.63 -5.34
C ARG A 589 21.77 3.04 -5.90
N LEU A 590 21.72 2.86 -7.21
CA LEU A 590 20.65 2.15 -7.90
C LEU A 590 20.90 0.66 -7.84
N GLU A 591 19.88 -0.08 -7.43
CA GLU A 591 19.93 -1.54 -7.27
C GLU A 591 19.17 -2.24 -8.39
N ILE A 592 19.38 -1.77 -9.62
CA ILE A 592 18.81 -2.39 -10.82
C ILE A 592 19.95 -2.91 -11.70
N PRO A 593 19.97 -4.21 -12.03
CA PRO A 593 20.97 -4.76 -12.92
C PRO A 593 20.78 -4.23 -14.35
N ALA A 594 21.85 -3.63 -14.90
CA ALA A 594 22.06 -3.38 -16.33
C ALA A 594 20.98 -2.57 -17.06
N VAL A 595 20.31 -1.64 -16.38
CA VAL A 595 19.36 -0.69 -16.99
C VAL A 595 20.08 0.65 -17.22
N PRO A 596 20.01 1.24 -18.43
CA PRO A 596 20.53 2.59 -18.67
C PRO A 596 19.93 3.61 -17.70
N VAL A 597 20.76 4.50 -17.15
CA VAL A 597 20.32 5.53 -16.21
C VAL A 597 20.60 6.90 -16.80
N THR A 598 19.55 7.68 -16.97
CA THR A 598 19.61 9.08 -17.40
C THR A 598 19.33 9.96 -16.19
N VAL A 599 20.30 10.77 -15.78
CA VAL A 599 20.05 11.80 -14.76
C VAL A 599 19.66 13.07 -15.51
N MET A 600 18.45 13.57 -15.27
CA MET A 600 18.02 14.83 -15.88
C MET A 600 18.89 15.96 -15.35
N SER A 601 19.47 16.76 -16.25
CA SER A 601 20.36 17.83 -15.82
C SER A 601 19.58 18.91 -15.07
N LEU A 602 20.15 19.42 -13.98
CA LEU A 602 19.81 20.74 -13.47
C LEU A 602 20.29 21.77 -14.51
N SER A 603 19.43 22.28 -15.39
CA SER A 603 19.83 23.38 -16.25
C SER A 603 20.06 24.63 -15.38
N PRO A 604 21.15 25.38 -15.55
CA PRO A 604 21.31 26.70 -14.93
C PRO A 604 20.19 27.69 -15.30
N ALA A 605 19.44 27.43 -16.38
CA ALA A 605 18.27 28.23 -16.76
C ALA A 605 17.00 27.87 -15.96
N ASP A 606 16.94 26.67 -15.38
CA ASP A 606 15.88 26.23 -14.47
C ASP A 606 16.19 26.61 -13.00
N LEU A 607 17.35 27.23 -12.78
CA LEU A 607 17.81 27.81 -11.52
C LEU A 607 17.69 29.34 -11.62
N SER A 608 16.47 29.86 -11.50
CA SER A 608 16.28 31.31 -11.35
C SER A 608 17.02 31.79 -10.09
N PRO A 609 17.86 32.85 -10.16
CA PRO A 609 18.50 33.42 -8.96
C PRO A 609 17.53 33.99 -7.91
N ALA A 610 16.22 34.00 -8.20
CA ALA A 610 15.16 34.59 -7.37
C ALA A 610 14.13 33.57 -6.86
N GLU A 611 14.29 32.27 -7.16
CA GLU A 611 13.59 31.19 -6.45
C GLU A 611 14.48 30.69 -5.30
#